data_AF-A0A8H8A5J4-F1
#
_entry.id   AF-A0A8H8A5J4-F1
#
_cell.length_a   1.000
_cell.length_b   1.000
_cell.length_c   1.000
_cell.angle_alpha   90.00
_cell.angle_beta   90.00
_cell.angle_gamma   90.00
#
_symmetry.space_group_name_H-M   'P 1'
#
loop_
_entity.id
_entity.type
_entity.pdbx_description
1 polymer ?
#
loop_
_entity_poly.entity_id
_entity_poly.type
_entity_poly.pdbx_seq_one_letter_code
_entity_poly.pdbx_strand_id
1 'polypeptide(L)'
;MLPENYIPDEFVTDALKHSKVKLMWDNDDPVYVQMVKRAFSGNEINENDFKTYLASTDSDATDIEETKKKYRSLLLETENDLLSAKNVVGDMQVTFAPGLDDKKSEDVSCDHETTLEKYKRKEKERKERKKEKKLSKFKESSNNVDDIKKSQVDLGFDDPFFSKNPSISSKKPRRRINKKKEFIDNKEKAELELLMMEDGSLGTKKVDHFDMKEILKIEKKKKKYVDTEGIQDDFEMDVNDPRFASIYSSHHFAIDPANPHFKKTKSMTKLLEERRRRMNKT
;
A
#
# COMPACT_ATOMS: atom_id res chain seq x y z
N MET A 1 -33.30 -14.99 24.45
CA MET A 1 -34.38 -14.34 23.69
C MET A 1 -33.77 -13.71 22.46
N LEU A 2 -34.46 -13.75 21.32
CA LEU A 2 -33.99 -13.05 20.12
C LEU A 2 -34.11 -11.53 20.36
N PRO A 3 -33.16 -10.71 19.86
CA PRO A 3 -33.26 -9.26 19.99
C PRO A 3 -34.50 -8.73 19.24
N GLU A 4 -35.12 -7.66 19.74
CA GLU A 4 -36.38 -7.11 19.21
C GLU A 4 -36.30 -6.73 17.72
N ASN A 5 -35.10 -6.46 17.20
CA ASN A 5 -34.84 -6.09 15.81
C ASN A 5 -34.17 -7.22 15.00
N TYR A 6 -34.30 -8.48 15.41
CA TYR A 6 -33.73 -9.60 14.67
C TYR A 6 -34.51 -9.86 13.38
N ILE A 7 -33.87 -9.61 12.24
CA ILE A 7 -34.38 -10.00 10.92
C ILE A 7 -33.71 -11.34 10.58
N PRO A 8 -34.46 -12.45 10.47
CA PRO A 8 -33.88 -13.73 10.11
C PRO A 8 -33.38 -13.70 8.66
N ASP A 9 -32.20 -14.28 8.43
CA ASP A 9 -31.71 -14.51 7.08
C ASP A 9 -32.53 -15.62 6.41
N GLU A 10 -33.10 -15.34 5.24
CA GLU A 10 -33.83 -16.32 4.43
C GLU A 10 -32.85 -17.24 3.67
N PHE A 11 -32.09 -18.05 4.41
CA PHE A 11 -31.21 -19.05 3.81
C PHE A 11 -31.92 -20.41 3.69
N VAL A 12 -32.23 -20.81 2.45
CA VAL A 12 -32.80 -22.13 2.15
C VAL A 12 -31.83 -22.92 1.26
N THR A 13 -31.46 -24.12 1.68
CA THR A 13 -30.58 -25.01 0.92
C THR A 13 -31.39 -25.92 0.00
N ASP A 14 -31.63 -25.44 -1.22
CA ASP A 14 -32.38 -26.21 -2.23
C ASP A 14 -31.55 -27.34 -2.90
N ALA A 15 -30.26 -27.43 -2.58
CA ALA A 15 -29.28 -28.28 -3.28
C ALA A 15 -29.59 -29.79 -3.23
N LEU A 16 -30.28 -30.28 -2.20
CA LEU A 16 -30.54 -31.72 -2.05
C LEU A 16 -31.93 -32.16 -2.54
N LYS A 17 -32.88 -31.23 -2.71
CA LYS A 17 -34.31 -31.56 -2.93
C LYS A 17 -34.85 -31.09 -4.28
N HIS A 18 -34.17 -30.17 -4.95
CA HIS A 18 -34.63 -29.56 -6.20
C HIS A 18 -33.65 -29.82 -7.34
N SER A 19 -34.17 -30.26 -8.49
CA SER A 19 -33.38 -30.47 -9.72
C SER A 19 -32.92 -29.17 -10.36
N LYS A 20 -33.57 -28.05 -10.03
CA LYS A 20 -33.20 -26.69 -10.44
C LYS A 20 -32.84 -25.87 -9.20
N VAL A 21 -31.57 -25.89 -8.84
CA VAL A 21 -31.02 -25.12 -7.71
C VAL A 21 -30.88 -23.65 -8.14
N LYS A 22 -31.40 -22.71 -7.33
CA LYS A 22 -31.12 -21.29 -7.52
C LYS A 22 -29.71 -21.00 -7.03
N LEU A 23 -28.85 -20.48 -7.91
CA LEU A 23 -27.49 -20.10 -7.54
C LEU A 23 -27.54 -18.77 -6.77
N MET A 24 -27.33 -18.84 -5.45
CA MET A 24 -27.35 -17.66 -4.57
C MET A 24 -25.97 -17.00 -4.43
N TRP A 25 -24.95 -17.51 -5.13
CA TRP A 25 -23.57 -17.02 -5.01
C TRP A 25 -23.37 -15.65 -5.66
N ASP A 26 -24.12 -15.37 -6.72
CA ASP A 26 -24.10 -14.10 -7.43
C ASP A 26 -25.27 -13.18 -7.02
N ASN A 27 -26.10 -13.59 -6.04
CA ASN A 27 -27.18 -12.76 -5.56
C ASN A 27 -26.64 -11.74 -4.55
N ASP A 28 -27.07 -10.49 -4.68
CA ASP A 28 -26.72 -9.43 -3.74
C ASP A 28 -27.23 -9.74 -2.33
N ASP A 29 -26.44 -9.38 -1.32
CA ASP A 29 -26.84 -9.47 0.09
C ASP A 29 -28.11 -8.60 0.32
N PRO A 30 -29.21 -9.18 0.84
CA PRO A 30 -30.45 -8.45 1.07
C PRO A 30 -30.28 -7.26 2.01
N VAL A 31 -29.38 -7.35 3.00
CA VAL A 31 -29.10 -6.26 3.94
C VAL A 31 -28.42 -5.10 3.22
N TYR A 32 -27.45 -5.41 2.36
CA TYR A 32 -26.77 -4.40 1.55
C TYR A 32 -27.73 -3.70 0.58
N VAL A 33 -28.58 -4.45 -0.11
CA VAL A 33 -29.57 -3.89 -1.03
C VAL A 33 -30.56 -2.97 -0.32
N GLN A 34 -31.02 -3.34 0.88
CA GLN A 34 -31.89 -2.49 1.71
C GLN A 34 -31.16 -1.23 2.18
N MET A 35 -29.90 -1.37 2.59
CA MET A 35 -29.04 -0.24 2.98
C MET A 35 -28.88 0.75 1.83
N VAL A 36 -28.53 0.27 0.63
CA VAL A 36 -28.35 1.13 -0.57
C VAL A 36 -29.66 1.78 -1.02
N LYS A 37 -30.80 1.09 -0.87
CA LYS A 37 -32.12 1.63 -1.25
C LYS A 37 -32.69 2.63 -0.24
N ARG A 38 -32.21 2.63 1.01
CA ARG A 38 -32.68 3.55 2.05
C ARG A 38 -32.13 4.95 1.80
N ALA A 39 -33.00 5.96 1.88
CA ALA A 39 -32.56 7.35 1.98
C ALA A 39 -32.02 7.60 3.39
N PHE A 40 -30.69 7.70 3.52
CA PHE A 40 -30.04 8.02 4.80
C PHE A 40 -30.36 9.45 5.23
N SER A 41 -30.67 9.64 6.51
CA SER A 41 -30.63 10.99 7.09
C SER A 41 -29.16 11.45 7.22
N GLY A 42 -28.91 12.77 7.20
CA GLY A 42 -27.54 13.29 7.34
C GLY A 42 -26.82 12.77 8.60
N ASN A 43 -27.55 12.66 9.71
CA ASN A 43 -27.03 12.10 10.97
C ASN A 43 -26.63 10.63 10.83
N GLU A 44 -27.39 9.86 10.04
CA GLU A 44 -27.16 8.43 9.82
C GLU A 44 -25.95 8.18 8.90
N ILE A 45 -25.68 9.09 7.97
CA ILE A 45 -24.45 9.08 7.16
C ILE A 45 -23.26 9.30 8.09
N ASN A 46 -23.32 10.33 8.94
CA ASN A 46 -22.26 10.64 9.91
C ASN A 46 -22.02 9.46 10.88
N GLU A 47 -23.08 8.77 11.31
CA GLU A 47 -22.97 7.57 12.15
C GLU A 47 -22.34 6.38 11.43
N ASN A 48 -22.65 6.16 10.15
CA ASN A 48 -22.05 5.09 9.35
C ASN A 48 -20.56 5.36 9.08
N ASP A 49 -20.20 6.60 8.78
CA ASP A 49 -18.81 7.02 8.61
C ASP A 49 -18.03 6.86 9.92
N PHE A 50 -18.62 7.28 11.05
CA PHE A 50 -18.05 7.09 12.38
C PHE A 50 -17.84 5.61 12.72
N LYS A 51 -18.83 4.76 12.43
CA LYS A 51 -18.74 3.31 12.63
C LYS A 51 -17.60 2.70 11.80
N THR A 52 -17.37 3.19 10.59
CA THR A 52 -16.26 2.75 9.73
C THR A 52 -14.90 3.07 10.36
N TYR A 53 -14.75 4.24 10.95
CA TYR A 53 -13.52 4.61 11.67
C TYR A 53 -13.33 3.82 12.98
N LEU A 54 -14.42 3.48 13.67
CA LEU A 54 -14.40 2.71 14.92
C LEU A 54 -14.26 1.21 14.75
N ALA A 55 -14.69 0.66 13.62
CA ALA A 55 -14.63 -0.78 13.35
C ALA A 55 -13.19 -1.33 13.32
N SER A 56 -12.17 -0.47 13.20
CA SER A 56 -10.77 -0.89 13.30
C SER A 56 -10.34 -1.28 14.74
N THR A 57 -11.17 -1.07 15.78
CA THR A 57 -10.86 -1.37 17.18
C THR A 57 -11.90 -2.27 17.87
N ASP A 58 -12.65 -3.06 17.10
CA ASP A 58 -13.70 -3.96 17.61
C ASP A 58 -13.10 -5.27 18.17
N SER A 59 -12.32 -5.14 19.24
CA SER A 59 -11.81 -6.25 20.05
C SER A 59 -12.53 -6.22 21.40
N ASP A 60 -13.13 -7.35 21.79
CA ASP A 60 -14.05 -7.58 22.92
C ASP A 60 -13.53 -7.10 24.29
N ALA A 61 -13.68 -5.80 24.59
CA ALA A 61 -13.45 -5.26 25.92
C ALA A 61 -14.57 -4.29 26.31
N THR A 62 -15.26 -4.59 27.40
CA THR A 62 -16.46 -3.89 27.90
C THR A 62 -16.20 -2.45 28.35
N ASP A 63 -14.95 -2.10 28.70
CA ASP A 63 -14.52 -0.73 29.04
C ASP A 63 -14.51 0.22 27.82
N ILE A 64 -14.55 -0.32 26.60
CA ILE A 64 -14.48 0.48 25.37
C ILE A 64 -15.85 1.09 25.03
N GLU A 65 -16.97 0.55 25.52
CA GLU A 65 -18.29 1.06 25.13
C GLU A 65 -18.61 2.45 25.69
N GLU A 66 -18.21 2.73 26.94
CA GLU A 66 -18.42 4.03 27.56
C GLU A 66 -17.52 5.11 26.93
N THR A 67 -16.28 4.75 26.63
CA THR A 67 -15.34 5.63 25.92
C THR A 67 -15.83 5.90 24.50
N LYS A 68 -16.32 4.88 23.78
CA LYS A 68 -16.99 5.01 22.48
C LYS A 68 -18.15 6.00 22.53
N LYS A 69 -19.04 5.91 23.54
CA LYS A 69 -20.17 6.84 23.72
C LYS A 69 -19.70 8.28 23.97
N LYS A 70 -18.66 8.47 24.77
CA LYS A 70 -18.06 9.79 25.05
C LYS A 70 -17.40 10.42 23.82
N TYR A 71 -16.64 9.64 23.04
CA TYR A 71 -16.04 10.14 21.80
C TYR A 71 -17.09 10.40 20.72
N ARG A 72 -18.17 9.60 20.69
CA ARG A 72 -19.32 9.83 19.80
C ARG A 72 -19.98 11.18 20.07
N SER A 73 -20.28 11.51 21.33
CA SER A 73 -20.88 12.81 21.65
C SER A 73 -19.93 13.95 21.26
N LEU A 74 -18.65 13.86 21.64
CA LEU A 74 -17.69 14.93 21.37
C LEU A 74 -17.47 15.20 19.86
N LEU A 75 -17.61 14.20 18.99
CA LEU A 75 -17.41 14.36 17.54
C LEU A 75 -18.67 14.75 16.77
N LEU A 76 -19.86 14.26 17.18
CA LEU A 76 -21.13 14.62 16.52
C LEU A 76 -21.69 15.96 17.01
N GLU A 77 -21.42 16.35 18.26
CA GLU A 77 -21.97 17.56 18.89
C GLU A 77 -21.26 18.84 18.42
N THR A 78 -20.01 18.74 17.96
CA THR A 78 -19.23 19.91 17.52
C THR A 78 -19.75 20.58 16.25
N GLU A 79 -20.44 19.89 15.34
CA GLU A 79 -20.90 20.53 14.10
C GLU A 79 -22.15 21.41 14.31
N ASN A 80 -23.03 21.04 15.23
CA ASN A 80 -24.28 21.76 15.47
C ASN A 80 -24.11 22.91 16.47
N ASP A 81 -23.26 22.75 17.49
CA ASP A 81 -23.04 23.80 18.49
C ASP A 81 -22.07 24.90 18.02
N LEU A 82 -21.14 24.62 17.11
CA LEU A 82 -20.27 25.66 16.52
C LEU A 82 -21.04 26.66 15.63
N LEU A 83 -22.22 26.28 15.12
CA LEU A 83 -23.11 27.18 14.37
C LEU A 83 -24.14 27.90 15.25
N SER A 84 -24.37 27.42 16.48
CA SER A 84 -25.35 27.99 17.42
C SER A 84 -24.71 28.85 18.53
N ALA A 85 -23.43 28.62 18.84
CA ALA A 85 -22.70 29.36 19.87
C ALA A 85 -22.18 30.73 19.37
N LYS A 86 -23.09 31.69 19.19
CA LYS A 86 -22.74 33.12 19.03
C LYS A 86 -22.27 33.80 20.33
N ASN A 87 -22.01 33.05 21.39
CA ASN A 87 -21.53 33.58 22.67
C ASN A 87 -20.53 32.63 23.33
N VAL A 88 -19.28 32.64 22.86
CA VAL A 88 -18.14 32.21 23.68
C VAL A 88 -17.31 33.45 23.97
N VAL A 89 -17.51 33.99 25.17
CA VAL A 89 -16.66 35.02 25.77
C VAL A 89 -15.39 34.34 26.28
N GLY A 90 -14.25 34.71 25.71
CA GLY A 90 -12.95 34.24 26.14
C GLY A 90 -11.97 34.20 24.98
N ASP A 91 -11.27 35.30 24.75
CA ASP A 91 -10.21 35.43 23.74
C ASP A 91 -9.01 34.55 24.11
N MET A 92 -9.11 33.23 23.91
CA MET A 92 -7.95 32.33 23.98
C MET A 92 -7.19 32.43 22.67
N GLN A 93 -6.33 33.44 22.55
CA GLN A 93 -5.41 33.60 21.45
C GLN A 93 -4.31 32.53 21.55
N VAL A 94 -4.40 31.49 20.72
CA VAL A 94 -3.24 30.63 20.44
C VAL A 94 -2.47 31.28 19.30
N THR A 95 -1.53 32.15 19.66
CA THR A 95 -0.55 32.69 18.71
C THR A 95 0.45 31.60 18.36
N PHE A 96 0.17 30.85 17.30
CA PHE A 96 1.17 29.99 16.67
C PHE A 96 2.17 30.92 15.98
N ALA A 97 3.28 31.27 16.65
CA ALA A 97 4.40 31.93 16.01
C ALA A 97 5.13 30.88 15.15
N PRO A 98 5.02 30.89 13.81
CA PRO A 98 5.88 30.05 13.00
C PRO A 98 7.31 30.54 13.21
N GLY A 99 8.18 29.69 13.76
CA GLY A 99 9.60 30.01 13.93
C GLY A 99 10.31 30.13 12.59
N LEU A 100 10.13 31.26 11.91
CA LEU A 100 10.79 31.60 10.65
C LEU A 100 10.95 33.13 10.47
N ASP A 101 11.40 33.81 11.52
CA ASP A 101 12.03 35.12 11.35
C ASP A 101 13.52 34.89 11.06
N ASP A 102 13.85 34.71 9.78
CA ASP A 102 15.08 35.22 9.18
C ASP A 102 15.12 35.00 7.66
N LYS A 103 15.09 36.14 6.95
CA LYS A 103 15.60 36.43 5.59
C LYS A 103 14.60 36.48 4.41
N LYS A 104 14.42 37.75 4.00
CA LYS A 104 14.17 38.31 2.66
C LYS A 104 12.73 38.66 2.29
N SER A 105 12.50 39.97 2.35
CA SER A 105 11.65 40.77 1.48
C SER A 105 11.92 40.55 -0.02
N GLU A 106 10.97 41.01 -0.86
CA GLU A 106 10.78 40.82 -2.31
C GLU A 106 10.15 39.47 -2.68
N ASP A 107 8.89 39.32 -3.10
CA ASP A 107 7.96 40.22 -3.79
C ASP A 107 6.51 39.99 -3.32
N VAL A 108 5.81 41.08 -3.04
CA VAL A 108 4.37 41.10 -2.86
C VAL A 108 3.73 41.31 -4.24
N SER A 109 3.20 40.24 -4.85
CA SER A 109 1.97 40.40 -5.66
C SER A 109 0.81 39.98 -4.77
N CYS A 110 0.12 41.00 -4.25
CA CYS A 110 -1.14 40.85 -3.55
C CYS A 110 -2.21 40.57 -4.59
N ASP A 111 -2.36 39.30 -4.97
CA ASP A 111 -3.59 38.82 -5.56
C ASP A 111 -4.29 38.00 -4.47
N HIS A 112 -5.47 38.43 -4.02
CA HIS A 112 -6.33 37.72 -3.08
C HIS A 112 -6.88 36.41 -3.72
N GLU A 113 -5.99 35.49 -4.07
CA GLU A 113 -6.37 34.19 -4.62
C GLU A 113 -6.63 33.20 -3.48
N THR A 114 -7.79 32.54 -3.51
CA THR A 114 -8.08 31.42 -2.62
C THR A 114 -7.13 30.24 -2.88
N THR A 115 -6.97 29.32 -1.93
CA THR A 115 -6.14 28.11 -2.11
C THR A 115 -6.55 27.27 -3.33
N LEU A 116 -7.84 27.27 -3.67
CA LEU A 116 -8.41 26.64 -4.87
C LEU A 116 -7.95 27.33 -6.16
N GLU A 117 -7.88 28.66 -6.15
CA GLU A 117 -7.47 29.47 -7.29
C GLU A 117 -5.96 29.35 -7.57
N LYS A 118 -5.16 29.29 -6.50
CA LYS A 118 -3.74 28.94 -6.57
C LYS A 118 -3.51 27.56 -7.22
N TYR A 119 -4.36 26.59 -6.92
CA TYR A 119 -4.30 25.25 -7.54
C TYR A 119 -4.65 25.31 -9.03
N LYS A 120 -5.72 26.02 -9.41
CA LYS A 120 -6.11 26.21 -10.82
C LYS A 120 -5.03 26.94 -11.63
N ARG A 121 -4.37 27.93 -11.04
CA ARG A 121 -3.22 28.62 -11.66
C ARG A 121 -2.06 27.65 -11.89
N LYS A 122 -1.70 26.88 -10.85
CA LYS A 122 -0.63 25.87 -10.93
C LYS A 122 -0.95 24.78 -11.95
N GLU A 123 -2.22 24.39 -12.09
CA GLU A 123 -2.66 23.42 -13.09
C GLU A 123 -2.63 23.98 -14.52
N LYS A 124 -3.08 25.24 -14.69
CA LYS A 124 -3.02 25.96 -15.97
C LYS A 124 -1.58 26.15 -16.44
N GLU A 125 -0.69 26.56 -15.54
CA GLU A 125 0.76 26.67 -15.79
C GLU A 125 1.36 25.30 -16.17
N ARG A 126 0.98 24.22 -15.48
CA ARG A 126 1.42 22.85 -15.79
C ARG A 126 0.92 22.39 -17.17
N LYS A 127 -0.26 22.81 -17.59
CA LYS A 127 -0.85 22.53 -18.91
C LYS A 127 -0.18 23.35 -20.02
N GLU A 128 0.12 24.62 -19.77
CA GLU A 128 0.85 25.50 -20.69
C GLU A 128 2.29 25.03 -20.88
N ARG A 129 2.99 24.65 -19.80
CA ARG A 129 4.33 24.04 -19.88
C ARG A 129 4.33 22.73 -20.69
N LYS A 130 3.27 21.93 -20.58
CA LYS A 130 3.11 20.73 -21.44
C LYS A 130 2.87 21.10 -22.91
N LYS A 131 2.09 22.16 -23.17
CA LYS A 131 1.81 22.65 -24.53
C LYS A 131 3.06 23.25 -25.18
N GLU A 132 3.84 24.03 -24.44
CA GLU A 132 5.10 24.61 -24.88
C GLU A 132 6.15 23.53 -25.15
N LYS A 133 6.31 22.54 -24.27
CA LYS A 133 7.18 21.37 -24.53
C LYS A 133 6.77 20.59 -25.78
N LYS A 134 5.47 20.49 -26.07
CA LYS A 134 4.99 19.88 -27.32
C LYS A 134 5.31 20.78 -28.52
N LEU A 135 5.16 22.10 -28.38
CA LEU A 135 5.45 23.07 -29.44
C LEU A 135 6.96 23.19 -29.74
N SER A 136 7.81 23.13 -28.72
CA SER A 136 9.27 23.13 -28.86
C SER A 136 9.74 21.83 -29.50
N LYS A 137 9.17 20.68 -29.10
CA LYS A 137 9.44 19.39 -29.75
C LYS A 137 8.96 19.36 -31.20
N PHE A 138 7.88 20.08 -31.52
CA PHE A 138 7.38 20.27 -32.88
C PHE A 138 8.27 21.21 -33.72
N LYS A 139 8.83 22.27 -33.12
CA LYS A 139 9.82 23.17 -33.75
C LYS A 139 11.21 22.54 -33.92
N GLU A 140 11.64 21.69 -33.00
CA GLU A 140 12.88 20.91 -33.15
C GLU A 140 12.75 19.85 -34.24
N SER A 141 11.54 19.32 -34.45
CA SER A 141 11.25 18.41 -35.57
C SER A 141 11.05 19.10 -36.93
N SER A 142 11.06 20.44 -37.02
CA SER A 142 10.91 21.16 -38.29
C SER A 142 12.21 21.60 -38.97
N ASN A 143 13.39 21.24 -38.40
CA ASN A 143 14.70 21.49 -39.02
C ASN A 143 15.32 20.25 -39.69
N ASN A 144 14.55 19.20 -39.93
CA ASN A 144 14.93 18.11 -40.82
C ASN A 144 13.80 17.86 -41.79
N VAL A 145 13.92 18.42 -43.00
CA VAL A 145 13.12 18.00 -44.15
C VAL A 145 14.03 17.10 -44.97
N ASP A 146 13.73 15.79 -44.93
CA ASP A 146 13.36 15.03 -46.13
C ASP A 146 12.73 13.67 -45.73
N ASP A 147 11.59 13.38 -46.38
CA ASP A 147 10.99 12.07 -46.64
C ASP A 147 10.35 11.22 -45.51
N ILE A 148 9.04 11.43 -45.28
CA ILE A 148 7.93 10.60 -45.84
C ILE A 148 6.62 10.94 -45.13
N LYS A 149 5.64 11.36 -45.93
CA LYS A 149 4.22 11.45 -45.57
C LYS A 149 3.67 10.05 -45.25
N LYS A 150 3.19 9.83 -44.02
CA LYS A 150 1.82 9.36 -43.78
C LYS A 150 1.43 9.52 -42.32
N SER A 151 0.55 10.49 -42.07
CA SER A 151 -0.42 10.45 -41.00
C SER A 151 -1.26 9.18 -41.12
N GLN A 152 -1.16 8.28 -40.14
CA GLN A 152 -2.22 7.33 -39.85
C GLN A 152 -2.17 7.01 -38.35
N VAL A 153 -3.00 7.74 -37.60
CA VAL A 153 -3.59 7.20 -36.37
C VAL A 153 -4.54 6.09 -36.82
N ASP A 154 -4.03 4.86 -36.82
CA ASP A 154 -4.82 3.64 -36.72
C ASP A 154 -4.13 2.75 -35.69
N LEU A 155 -4.33 3.07 -34.42
CA LEU A 155 -3.90 2.22 -33.30
C LEU A 155 -4.97 1.14 -33.09
N GLY A 156 -5.09 0.25 -34.08
CA GLY A 156 -5.86 -0.97 -33.94
C GLY A 156 -5.14 -1.96 -33.01
N PHE A 157 -4.69 -3.07 -33.59
CA PHE A 157 -4.28 -4.28 -32.87
C PHE A 157 -2.79 -4.32 -32.44
N ASP A 158 -1.94 -3.39 -32.90
CA ASP A 158 -0.50 -3.35 -32.61
C ASP A 158 -0.11 -2.15 -31.72
N ASP A 159 -0.73 -2.07 -30.54
CA ASP A 159 -0.33 -1.12 -29.50
C ASP A 159 0.92 -1.64 -28.74
N PRO A 160 1.99 -0.83 -28.56
CA PRO A 160 3.14 -1.17 -27.70
C PRO A 160 2.76 -1.52 -26.25
N PHE A 161 1.55 -1.19 -25.80
CA PHE A 161 0.98 -1.64 -24.52
C PHE A 161 0.51 -3.11 -24.56
N PHE A 162 -0.10 -3.57 -25.65
CA PHE A 162 -0.67 -4.93 -25.80
C PHE A 162 0.32 -5.97 -26.35
N SER A 163 1.33 -5.54 -27.09
CA SER A 163 2.39 -6.40 -27.64
C SER A 163 3.40 -6.90 -26.59
N LYS A 164 3.20 -6.57 -25.30
CA LYS A 164 4.01 -7.05 -24.16
C LYS A 164 3.48 -8.35 -23.53
N ASN A 165 2.45 -8.97 -24.11
CA ASN A 165 2.04 -10.32 -23.76
C ASN A 165 2.83 -11.35 -24.59
N PRO A 166 3.42 -12.39 -23.97
CA PRO A 166 4.28 -13.33 -24.70
C PRO A 166 3.40 -14.26 -25.54
N SER A 167 3.21 -13.91 -26.81
CA SER A 167 2.69 -14.85 -27.79
C SER A 167 3.69 -16.01 -27.95
N ILE A 168 3.20 -17.21 -27.68
CA ILE A 168 3.89 -18.48 -27.94
C ILE A 168 3.97 -18.64 -29.46
N SER A 169 5.03 -18.12 -30.08
CA SER A 169 5.68 -18.70 -31.27
C SER A 169 6.72 -17.74 -31.85
N SER A 170 7.96 -17.91 -31.42
CA SER A 170 9.11 -18.02 -32.33
C SER A 170 10.39 -18.20 -31.51
N LYS A 171 11.13 -19.26 -31.85
CA LYS A 171 12.38 -19.67 -31.21
C LYS A 171 13.50 -18.70 -31.60
N LYS A 172 14.10 -17.96 -30.63
CA LYS A 172 15.54 -17.54 -30.54
C LYS A 172 15.82 -16.56 -29.35
N PRO A 173 17.09 -16.29 -29.00
CA PRO A 173 17.86 -16.88 -27.90
C PRO A 173 17.68 -16.18 -26.53
N ARG A 174 17.43 -16.97 -25.47
CA ARG A 174 17.09 -16.52 -24.10
C ARG A 174 18.19 -15.82 -23.27
N ARG A 175 19.42 -15.62 -23.75
CA ARG A 175 20.51 -15.06 -22.90
C ARG A 175 20.59 -13.53 -22.82
N ARG A 176 20.08 -12.78 -23.81
CA ARG A 176 20.17 -11.30 -23.79
C ARG A 176 18.98 -10.61 -23.12
N ILE A 177 17.88 -11.33 -22.92
CA ILE A 177 16.64 -10.79 -22.34
C ILE A 177 16.78 -10.65 -20.81
N ASN A 178 17.39 -11.61 -20.12
CA ASN A 178 17.54 -11.54 -18.65
C ASN A 178 18.45 -10.40 -18.21
N LYS A 179 19.54 -10.14 -18.95
CA LYS A 179 20.46 -9.03 -18.64
C LYS A 179 19.85 -7.66 -18.88
N LYS A 180 18.96 -7.54 -19.88
CA LYS A 180 18.19 -6.32 -20.12
C LYS A 180 17.10 -6.12 -19.08
N LYS A 181 16.39 -7.18 -18.67
CA LYS A 181 15.40 -7.13 -17.60
C LYS A 181 16.01 -6.68 -16.28
N GLU A 182 17.12 -7.28 -15.85
CA GLU A 182 17.82 -6.86 -14.62
C GLU A 182 18.32 -5.40 -14.70
N PHE A 183 18.74 -4.94 -15.88
CA PHE A 183 19.17 -3.55 -16.07
C PHE A 183 18.00 -2.55 -16.06
N ILE A 184 16.84 -2.96 -16.59
CA ILE A 184 15.60 -2.18 -16.56
C ILE A 184 15.10 -2.12 -15.11
N ASP A 185 15.02 -3.25 -14.41
CA ASP A 185 14.57 -3.32 -13.02
C ASP A 185 15.49 -2.50 -12.09
N ASN A 186 16.82 -2.51 -12.31
CA ASN A 186 17.75 -1.70 -11.53
C ASN A 186 17.65 -0.21 -11.84
N LYS A 187 17.40 0.15 -13.11
CA LYS A 187 17.21 1.55 -13.51
C LYS A 187 15.89 2.10 -12.95
N GLU A 188 14.82 1.32 -13.03
CA GLU A 188 13.53 1.66 -12.43
C GLU A 188 13.65 1.83 -10.91
N LYS A 189 14.37 0.92 -10.23
CA LYS A 189 14.66 1.07 -8.79
C LYS A 189 15.46 2.33 -8.47
N ALA A 190 16.49 2.66 -9.24
CA ALA A 190 17.28 3.87 -9.03
C ALA A 190 16.48 5.16 -9.30
N GLU A 191 15.59 5.15 -10.31
CA GLU A 191 14.68 6.27 -10.59
C GLU A 191 13.64 6.43 -9.48
N LEU A 192 13.14 5.32 -8.92
CA LEU A 192 12.19 5.31 -7.80
C LEU A 192 12.86 5.78 -6.50
N GLU A 193 14.11 5.37 -6.25
CA GLU A 193 14.94 5.85 -5.13
C GLU A 193 15.17 7.36 -5.23
N LEU A 194 15.52 7.87 -6.41
CA LEU A 194 15.69 9.31 -6.64
C LEU A 194 14.40 10.10 -6.40
N LEU A 195 13.24 9.56 -6.83
CA LEU A 195 11.93 10.17 -6.60
C LEU A 195 11.54 10.19 -5.13
N MET A 196 11.90 9.15 -4.37
CA MET A 196 11.66 9.07 -2.92
C MET A 196 12.63 9.95 -2.12
N MET A 197 13.84 10.20 -2.63
CA MET A 197 14.79 11.15 -2.03
C MET A 197 14.34 12.61 -2.17
N GLU A 198 13.54 12.95 -3.18
CA GLU A 198 13.07 14.32 -3.42
C GLU A 198 11.92 14.75 -2.47
N ASP A 199 11.21 13.79 -1.84
CA ASP A 199 10.10 14.05 -0.91
C ASP A 199 10.50 13.96 0.60
N GLY A 200 11.81 14.01 0.89
CA GLY A 200 12.39 13.84 2.22
C GLY A 200 12.22 15.01 3.20
N SER A 201 11.03 15.58 3.35
CA SER A 201 10.72 16.66 4.30
C SER A 201 10.41 16.18 5.74
N LEU A 202 10.39 14.87 5.99
CA LEU A 202 10.15 14.32 7.33
C LEU A 202 11.24 13.31 7.68
N GLY A 203 11.95 13.53 8.80
CA GLY A 203 13.10 12.77 9.31
C GLY A 203 12.85 11.31 9.69
N THR A 204 12.11 10.58 8.87
CA THR A 204 12.06 9.13 8.90
C THR A 204 13.40 8.60 8.40
N LYS A 205 14.14 7.95 9.30
CA LYS A 205 15.37 7.23 8.96
C LYS A 205 15.07 6.34 7.76
N LYS A 206 15.93 6.40 6.74
CA LYS A 206 15.88 5.53 5.55
C LYS A 206 15.67 4.09 6.04
N VAL A 207 14.48 3.55 5.81
CA VAL A 207 14.20 2.16 6.18
C VAL A 207 14.83 1.32 5.08
N ASP A 208 16.09 0.96 5.26
CA ASP A 208 16.78 0.06 4.35
C ASP A 208 15.97 -1.24 4.27
N HIS A 209 15.44 -1.52 3.08
CA HIS A 209 14.59 -2.68 2.86
C HIS A 209 15.40 -3.97 3.11
N PHE A 210 14.86 -4.85 3.95
CA PHE A 210 15.53 -6.10 4.32
C PHE A 210 15.41 -7.15 3.21
N ASP A 211 16.42 -7.22 2.34
CA ASP A 211 16.48 -8.21 1.26
C ASP A 211 17.22 -9.49 1.72
N MET A 212 16.47 -10.56 2.01
CA MET A 212 17.02 -11.88 2.38
C MET A 212 18.08 -12.42 1.41
N LYS A 213 17.98 -12.05 0.12
CA LYS A 213 18.94 -12.45 -0.92
C LYS A 213 20.30 -11.77 -0.74
N GLU A 214 20.33 -10.56 -0.22
CA GLU A 214 21.55 -9.81 0.05
C GLU A 214 22.28 -10.40 1.26
N ILE A 215 21.54 -10.69 2.32
CA ILE A 215 22.06 -11.34 3.54
C ILE A 215 22.69 -12.69 3.19
N LEU A 216 22.02 -13.51 2.39
CA LEU A 216 22.58 -14.79 1.92
C LEU A 216 23.83 -14.62 1.04
N LYS A 217 23.95 -13.51 0.30
CA LYS A 217 25.16 -13.21 -0.49
C LYS A 217 26.30 -12.77 0.41
N ILE A 218 26.03 -11.95 1.41
CA ILE A 218 27.00 -11.46 2.40
C ILE A 218 27.50 -12.63 3.26
N GLU A 219 26.59 -13.46 3.78
CA GLU A 219 26.90 -14.66 4.57
C GLU A 219 27.80 -15.64 3.78
N LYS A 220 27.58 -15.79 2.47
CA LYS A 220 28.44 -16.62 1.60
C LYS A 220 29.77 -15.97 1.24
N LYS A 221 29.88 -14.64 1.29
CA LYS A 221 31.05 -13.86 0.86
C LYS A 221 31.91 -13.36 2.03
N LYS A 222 31.85 -13.98 3.21
CA LYS A 222 32.61 -13.66 4.44
C LYS A 222 34.16 -13.68 4.28
N LYS A 223 34.70 -12.82 3.42
CA LYS A 223 36.12 -12.47 3.27
C LYS A 223 36.36 -10.97 3.10
N LYS A 224 35.31 -10.13 3.04
CA LYS A 224 35.47 -8.67 3.05
C LYS A 224 34.47 -8.08 4.02
N TYR A 225 35.01 -7.37 5.01
CA TYR A 225 34.29 -6.58 5.99
C TYR A 225 33.48 -5.53 5.22
N VAL A 226 32.19 -5.79 5.05
CA VAL A 226 31.23 -4.77 4.60
C VAL A 226 30.50 -4.39 5.87
N ASP A 227 30.69 -3.15 6.32
CA ASP A 227 30.01 -2.58 7.47
C ASP A 227 28.54 -2.35 7.06
N THR A 228 27.75 -3.42 7.07
CA THR A 228 26.31 -3.36 6.87
C THR A 228 25.67 -3.11 8.21
N GLU A 229 25.43 -1.83 8.50
CA GLU A 229 24.66 -1.40 9.67
C GLU A 229 23.28 -2.07 9.64
N GLY A 230 23.13 -3.18 10.38
CA GLY A 230 21.87 -3.94 10.46
C GLY A 230 21.99 -5.46 10.43
N ILE A 231 23.12 -6.02 9.99
CA ILE A 231 23.33 -7.48 10.02
C ILE A 231 24.07 -7.83 11.31
N GLN A 232 23.36 -8.43 12.27
CA GLN A 232 23.94 -8.95 13.50
C GLN A 232 24.65 -10.27 13.21
N ASP A 233 25.98 -10.22 13.09
CA ASP A 233 26.82 -11.41 12.84
C ASP A 233 26.91 -12.35 14.06
N ASP A 234 26.65 -11.82 15.26
CA ASP A 234 26.77 -12.53 16.54
C ASP A 234 25.48 -13.21 17.00
N PHE A 235 24.40 -13.13 16.21
CA PHE A 235 23.13 -13.75 16.58
C PHE A 235 23.22 -15.29 16.54
N GLU A 236 22.99 -15.92 17.68
CA GLU A 236 22.90 -17.38 17.81
C GLU A 236 21.48 -17.80 18.22
N MET A 237 20.86 -18.65 17.38
CA MET A 237 19.52 -19.18 17.66
C MET A 237 19.56 -20.24 18.77
N ASP A 238 18.72 -20.08 19.79
CA ASP A 238 18.46 -21.11 20.79
C ASP A 238 17.60 -22.23 20.20
N VAL A 239 18.15 -23.43 20.24
CA VAL A 239 17.59 -24.64 19.64
C VAL A 239 16.62 -25.35 20.61
N ASN A 240 16.72 -25.05 21.91
CA ASN A 240 15.91 -25.64 22.97
C ASN A 240 14.64 -24.85 23.32
N ASP A 241 14.37 -23.74 22.62
CA ASP A 241 13.19 -22.91 22.86
C ASP A 241 11.89 -23.72 22.63
N PRO A 242 10.94 -23.73 23.60
CA PRO A 242 9.68 -24.48 23.49
C PRO A 242 8.85 -24.08 22.27
N ARG A 243 8.98 -22.84 21.75
CA ARG A 243 8.28 -22.39 20.54
C ARG A 243 8.69 -23.19 19.30
N PHE A 244 9.89 -23.77 19.29
CA PHE A 244 10.38 -24.60 18.18
C PHE A 244 10.19 -26.10 18.43
N ALA A 245 9.62 -26.52 19.56
CA ALA A 245 9.45 -27.94 19.90
C ALA A 245 8.65 -28.70 18.82
N SER A 246 7.64 -28.06 18.24
CA SER A 246 6.79 -28.64 17.19
C SER A 246 7.56 -29.02 15.92
N ILE A 247 8.69 -28.35 15.62
CA ILE A 247 9.55 -28.64 14.46
C ILE A 247 10.20 -30.03 14.59
N TYR A 248 10.46 -30.46 15.82
CA TYR A 248 11.11 -31.74 16.10
C TYR A 248 10.11 -32.88 16.26
N SER A 249 8.93 -32.61 16.83
CA SER A 249 7.95 -33.64 17.17
C SER A 249 6.95 -33.93 16.05
N SER A 250 6.52 -32.93 15.29
CA SER A 250 5.45 -33.06 14.29
C SER A 250 5.99 -33.01 12.86
N HIS A 251 5.48 -33.90 12.01
CA HIS A 251 5.83 -33.91 10.58
C HIS A 251 5.32 -32.67 9.83
N HIS A 252 4.23 -32.04 10.28
CA HIS A 252 3.67 -30.86 9.63
C HIS A 252 4.60 -29.65 9.66
N PHE A 253 5.47 -29.57 10.65
CA PHE A 253 6.44 -28.48 10.82
C PHE A 253 7.88 -28.91 10.47
N ALA A 254 8.04 -30.08 9.87
CA ALA A 254 9.34 -30.61 9.48
C ALA A 254 9.95 -29.77 8.35
N ILE A 255 11.16 -29.24 8.59
CA ILE A 255 11.92 -28.52 7.58
C ILE A 255 12.40 -29.51 6.51
N ASP A 256 12.00 -29.27 5.25
CA ASP A 256 12.41 -30.08 4.08
C ASP A 256 13.50 -29.37 3.25
N PRO A 257 14.73 -29.92 3.19
CA PRO A 257 15.80 -29.39 2.34
C PRO A 257 15.55 -29.47 0.83
N ALA A 258 14.61 -30.31 0.37
CA ALA A 258 14.27 -30.45 -1.05
C ALA A 258 13.31 -29.34 -1.54
N ASN A 259 12.66 -28.62 -0.63
CA ASN A 259 11.73 -27.56 -0.98
C ASN A 259 12.46 -26.35 -1.63
N PRO A 260 12.01 -25.83 -2.79
CA PRO A 260 12.61 -24.66 -3.45
C PRO A 260 12.68 -23.39 -2.60
N HIS A 261 11.77 -23.25 -1.63
CA HIS A 261 11.74 -22.11 -0.71
C HIS A 261 12.77 -22.22 0.41
N PHE A 262 13.35 -23.40 0.64
CA PHE A 262 14.34 -23.63 1.68
C PHE A 262 15.59 -22.74 1.47
N LYS A 263 15.96 -21.99 2.51
CA LYS A 263 17.18 -21.18 2.55
C LYS A 263 18.14 -21.77 3.57
N LYS A 264 19.34 -22.13 3.10
CA LYS A 264 20.43 -22.65 3.93
C LYS A 264 21.12 -21.52 4.69
N THR A 265 20.50 -21.04 5.76
CA THR A 265 21.10 -20.10 6.72
C THR A 265 21.81 -20.87 7.85
N LYS A 266 22.75 -20.24 8.55
CA LYS A 266 23.44 -20.83 9.74
C LYS A 266 22.46 -21.34 10.81
N SER A 267 21.34 -20.65 11.03
CA SER A 267 20.32 -21.07 12.00
C SER A 267 19.54 -22.30 11.54
N MET A 268 19.17 -22.33 10.26
CA MET A 268 18.43 -23.45 9.67
C MET A 268 19.25 -24.75 9.67
N THR A 269 20.56 -24.66 9.45
CA THR A 269 21.44 -25.82 9.57
C THR A 269 21.55 -26.31 11.01
N LYS A 270 21.65 -25.40 12.00
CA LYS A 270 21.65 -25.78 13.43
C LYS A 270 20.37 -26.54 13.83
N LEU A 271 19.19 -26.09 13.38
CA LEU A 271 17.92 -26.79 13.63
C LEU A 271 17.88 -28.19 13.00
N LEU A 272 18.35 -28.33 11.75
CA LEU A 272 18.41 -29.63 11.07
C LEU A 272 19.41 -30.60 11.73
N GLU A 273 20.56 -30.10 12.16
CA GLU A 273 21.56 -30.89 12.90
C GLU A 273 21.01 -31.38 14.23
N GLU A 274 20.33 -30.51 14.97
CA GLU A 274 19.74 -30.92 16.24
C GLU A 274 18.65 -31.97 16.04
N ARG A 275 17.77 -31.79 15.04
CA ARG A 275 16.76 -32.80 14.71
C ARG A 275 17.39 -34.16 14.44
N ARG A 276 18.51 -34.18 13.69
CA ARG A 276 19.30 -35.41 13.44
C ARG A 276 19.87 -35.99 14.74
N ARG A 277 20.37 -35.14 15.65
CA ARG A 277 20.86 -35.58 16.97
C ARG A 277 19.74 -36.21 17.81
N ARG A 278 18.53 -35.64 17.83
CA ARG A 278 17.37 -36.23 18.53
C ARG A 278 16.98 -37.57 17.94
N MET A 279 16.93 -37.67 16.62
CA MET A 279 16.61 -38.93 15.92
C MET A 279 17.66 -40.02 16.18
N ASN A 280 18.95 -39.69 16.17
CA ASN A 280 20.01 -40.66 16.45
C ASN A 280 20.08 -41.08 17.93
N LYS A 281 19.49 -40.31 18.83
CA LYS A 281 19.43 -40.61 20.27
C LYS A 281 18.21 -41.48 20.62
N THR A 282 17.24 -41.57 19.72
CA THR A 282 16.02 -42.38 19.87
C THR A 282 16.25 -43.74 19.22
#